data_AF-A0A1Y2K7M1-F1
#
_entry.id   AF-A0A1Y2K7M1-F1
#
_cell.length_a   1.000
_cell.length_b   1.000
_cell.length_c   1.000
_cell.angle_alpha   90.00
_cell.angle_beta   90.00
_cell.angle_gamma   90.00
#
_symmetry.space_group_name_H-M   'P 1'
#
loop_
_entity.id
_entity.type
_entity.pdbx_description
1 polymer ?
#
loop_
_entity_poly.entity_id
_entity_poly.type
_entity_poly.pdbx_seq_one_letter_code
_entity_poly.pdbx_strand_id
1 'polypeptide(L)' 'MVEIAMDINGFPPGQVLHRQIKGAFVAKGTTFTAWCRENGISPAAGKNSLLGAWDGPKGRQVRQQLIEAAGLTADSSGNA' A
#
# COMPACT_ATOMS: atom_id res chain seq x y z
N MET A 1 5.62 21.51 -8.04
CA MET A 1 5.74 20.16 -7.45
C MET A 1 4.68 20.07 -6.38
N VAL A 2 3.60 19.32 -6.60
CA VAL A 2 2.51 19.18 -5.62
C VAL A 2 2.85 17.99 -4.74
N GLU A 3 3.25 18.26 -3.50
CA GLU A 3 3.33 17.23 -2.46
C GLU A 3 1.91 16.87 -2.04
N ILE A 4 1.35 15.84 -2.67
CA ILE A 4 0.10 15.23 -2.20
C ILE A 4 0.47 14.48 -0.92
N ALA A 5 0.22 15.10 0.23
CA ALA A 5 0.19 14.39 1.50
C ALA A 5 -0.91 13.33 1.40
N MET A 6 -0.56 12.12 0.94
CA MET A 6 -1.47 10.99 0.86
C MET A 6 -1.89 10.63 2.28
N ASP A 7 -3.13 10.96 2.62
CA ASP A 7 -3.73 10.60 3.89
C ASP A 7 -3.90 9.08 3.96
N ILE A 8 -3.05 8.43 4.75
CA ILE A 8 -3.07 6.99 5.00
C ILE A 8 -4.35 6.57 5.74
N ASN A 9 -5.13 7.51 6.31
CA ASN A 9 -6.39 7.20 7.00
C ASN A 9 -7.53 6.89 6.03
N GLY A 10 -7.44 7.35 4.77
CA GLY A 10 -8.35 6.94 3.69
C GLY A 10 -8.24 5.45 3.30
N PHE A 11 -7.14 4.78 3.69
CA PHE A 11 -6.90 3.37 3.43
C PHE A 11 -6.72 2.60 4.75
N PRO A 12 -7.82 2.18 5.40
CA PRO A 12 -7.72 1.47 6.66
C PRO A 12 -6.91 0.17 6.47
N PRO A 13 -5.95 -0.12 7.38
CA PRO A 13 -5.21 -1.36 7.32
C PRO A 13 -6.17 -2.56 7.38
N GLY A 14 -5.99 -3.49 6.45
CA GLY A 14 -6.89 -4.64 6.35
C GLY A 14 -6.76 -5.42 5.04
N GLN A 15 -7.57 -6.48 4.95
CA GLN A 15 -7.57 -7.38 3.79
C GLN A 15 -8.00 -6.69 2.49
N VAL A 16 -8.88 -5.68 2.60
CA VAL A 16 -9.35 -4.88 1.45
C VAL A 16 -8.20 -4.11 0.82
N LEU A 17 -7.44 -3.35 1.63
CA LEU A 17 -6.25 -2.62 1.17
C LEU A 17 -5.23 -3.57 0.51
N HIS A 18 -4.96 -4.71 1.14
CA HIS A 18 -4.05 -5.70 0.58
C HIS A 18 -4.50 -6.24 -0.79
N ARG A 19 -5.80 -6.50 -0.97
CA ARG A 19 -6.35 -6.94 -2.27
C ARG A 19 -6.26 -5.85 -3.33
N GLN A 20 -6.60 -4.61 -2.99
CA GLN A 20 -6.51 -3.47 -3.91
C GLN A 20 -5.07 -3.27 -4.40
N ILE A 21 -4.11 -3.27 -3.49
CA ILE A 21 -2.68 -3.13 -3.82
C ILE A 21 -2.21 -4.28 -4.71
N LYS A 22 -2.59 -5.53 -4.41
CA LYS A 22 -2.25 -6.66 -5.29
C LYS A 22 -2.85 -6.50 -6.68
N GLY A 23 -4.11 -6.09 -6.79
CA GLY A 23 -4.76 -5.84 -8.08
C GLY A 23 -4.06 -4.74 -8.88
N ALA A 24 -3.70 -3.63 -8.22
CA ALA A 24 -3.00 -2.52 -8.83
C ALA A 24 -1.61 -2.91 -9.35
N PHE A 25 -0.84 -3.69 -8.58
CA PHE A 25 0.45 -4.20 -9.04
C PHE A 25 0.30 -5.10 -10.27
N VAL A 26 -0.67 -6.01 -10.26
CA VAL A 26 -0.95 -6.88 -11.42
C VAL A 26 -1.35 -6.06 -12.65
N ALA A 27 -2.19 -5.04 -12.49
CA ALA A 27 -2.57 -4.14 -13.58
C ALA A 27 -1.37 -3.39 -14.19
N LYS A 28 -0.33 -3.12 -13.38
CA LYS A 28 0.93 -2.51 -13.83
C LYS A 28 1.93 -3.52 -14.43
N GLY A 29 1.59 -4.81 -14.48
CA GLY A 29 2.49 -5.86 -14.99
C GLY A 29 3.59 -6.27 -14.00
N THR A 30 3.48 -5.89 -12.73
CA THR A 30 4.38 -6.34 -11.66
C THR A 30 3.60 -7.11 -10.59
N THR A 31 4.27 -7.53 -9.53
CA THR A 31 3.61 -8.18 -8.39
C THR A 31 4.05 -7.55 -7.09
N PHE A 32 3.17 -7.57 -6.09
CA PHE A 32 3.50 -7.15 -4.73
C PHE A 32 4.81 -7.78 -4.23
N THR A 33 4.99 -9.09 -4.46
CA THR A 33 6.21 -9.81 -4.05
C THR A 33 7.45 -9.33 -4.81
N ALA A 34 7.33 -9.06 -6.12
CA ALA A 34 8.43 -8.53 -6.93
C ALA A 34 8.85 -7.14 -6.44
N TRP A 35 7.87 -6.24 -6.27
CA TRP A 35 8.12 -4.90 -5.74
C TRP A 35 8.76 -4.95 -4.34
N CYS A 36 8.27 -5.83 -3.46
CA CYS A 36 8.88 -6.05 -2.14
C CYS A 36 10.35 -6.47 -2.25
N ARG A 37 10.69 -7.41 -3.15
CA ARG A 37 12.07 -7.87 -3.35
C ARG A 37 12.97 -6.75 -3.88
N GLU A 38 12.49 -5.98 -4.85
CA GLU A 38 13.22 -4.84 -5.43
C GLU A 38 13.53 -3.76 -4.38
N ASN A 39 12.63 -3.58 -3.40
CA ASN A 39 12.78 -2.59 -2.33
C ASN A 39 13.40 -3.16 -1.04
N GLY A 40 13.88 -4.41 -1.06
CA GLY A 40 14.48 -5.06 0.12
C GLY A 40 13.50 -5.31 1.27
N ILE A 41 12.20 -5.31 0.99
CA ILE A 41 11.13 -5.54 1.98
C ILE A 41 10.71 -7.01 1.89
N SER A 42 10.61 -7.69 3.02
CA SER A 42 10.06 -9.04 3.03
C SER A 42 8.56 -9.00 2.71
N PRO A 43 8.02 -9.89 1.84
CA PRO A 43 6.60 -9.93 1.53
C PRO A 43 5.69 -10.07 2.76
N ALA A 44 6.17 -10.79 3.79
CA ALA A 44 5.50 -10.91 5.08
C ALA A 44 5.44 -9.56 5.83
N ALA A 45 6.53 -8.79 5.82
CA ALA A 45 6.60 -7.48 6.44
C ALA A 45 5.71 -6.46 5.71
N GLY A 46 5.70 -6.48 4.38
CA GLY A 46 4.77 -5.68 3.58
C GLY A 46 3.31 -6.04 3.88
N LYS A 47 2.97 -7.33 3.89
CA LYS A 47 1.61 -7.79 4.23
C LYS A 47 1.22 -7.37 5.64
N ASN A 48 2.07 -7.56 6.64
CA ASN A 48 1.80 -7.15 8.02
C ASN A 48 1.62 -5.63 8.14
N SER A 49 2.36 -4.85 7.36
CA SER A 49 2.19 -3.41 7.26
C SER A 49 0.82 -3.07 6.68
N LEU A 50 0.38 -3.73 5.61
CA LEU A 50 -0.94 -3.49 5.00
C LEU A 50 -2.12 -3.96 5.86
N LEU A 51 -1.93 -5.01 6.66
CA LEU A 51 -2.96 -5.56 7.55
C LEU A 51 -3.06 -4.84 8.90
N GLY A 52 -2.13 -3.94 9.21
CA GLY A 52 -2.07 -3.27 10.51
C GLY A 52 -1.50 -4.13 11.65
N ALA A 53 -0.98 -5.31 11.32
CA ALA A 53 -0.23 -6.13 12.27
C ALA A 53 1.13 -5.51 12.62
N TRP A 54 1.65 -4.65 11.73
CA TRP A 54 2.89 -3.90 11.95
C TRP A 54 2.67 -2.40 11.71
N ASP A 55 2.31 -1.67 12.78
CA ASP A 55 2.02 -0.22 12.76
C ASP A 55 3.14 0.65 13.37
N GLY A 56 4.34 0.09 13.54
CA GLY A 56 5.52 0.87 13.93
C GLY A 56 5.88 1.94 12.88
N PRO A 57 6.79 2.89 13.19
CA PRO A 57 7.21 3.96 12.26
C PRO A 57 7.61 3.41 10.89
N LYS A 58 8.36 2.31 10.87
CA LYS A 58 8.81 1.64 9.65
C LYS A 58 7.70 0.91 8.90
N GLY A 59 6.73 0.31 9.61
CA GLY A 59 5.57 -0.34 9.01
C GLY A 59 4.65 0.66 8.32
N ARG A 60 4.43 1.83 8.93
CA ARG A 60 3.69 2.94 8.30
C ARG A 60 4.39 3.48 7.06
N GLN A 61 5.72 3.64 7.08
CA GLN A 61 6.48 4.01 5.89
C GLN A 61 6.34 2.97 4.76
N VAL A 62 6.43 1.68 5.07
CA VAL A 62 6.24 0.62 4.06
C VAL A 62 4.82 0.64 3.49
N ARG A 63 3.81 0.82 4.33
CA ARG A 63 2.41 0.96 3.90
C ARG A 63 2.25 2.12 2.93
N GLN A 64 2.82 3.28 3.26
CA GLN A 64 2.78 4.46 2.41
C GLN A 64 3.43 4.19 1.05
N GLN A 65 4.66 3.65 1.03
CA GLN A 65 5.34 3.32 -0.23
C GLN A 65 4.55 2.33 -1.09
N LEU A 66 3.87 1.36 -0.47
CA LEU A 66 3.04 0.39 -1.18
C LEU A 66 1.79 1.03 -1.79
N ILE A 67 1.16 1.98 -1.10
CA ILE A 67 0.00 2.74 -1.59
C ILE A 67 0.43 3.61 -2.77
N GLU A 68 1.56 4.32 -2.64
CA GLU A 68 2.15 5.14 -3.70
C GLU A 68 2.55 4.30 -4.92
N ALA A 69 3.23 3.18 -4.70
CA ALA A 69 3.65 2.27 -5.76
C ALA A 69 2.45 1.61 -6.45
N ALA A 70 1.38 1.33 -5.71
CA ALA A 70 0.10 0.87 -6.28
C ALA A 70 -0.60 1.99 -7.07
N GLY A 71 -0.28 3.27 -6.80
CA GLY A 71 -0.96 4.42 -7.40
C GLY A 71 -2.38 4.58 -6.87
N LEU A 72 -2.63 4.12 -5.65
CA LEU A 72 -3.91 4.32 -4.99
C LEU A 72 -3.96 5.76 -4.46
N THR A 73 -4.81 6.59 -5.05
CA THR A 73 -5.17 7.89 -4.48
C THR A 73 -6.35 7.68 -3.57
N ALA A 74 -6.36 8.32 -2.40
CA ALA A 74 -7.56 8.43 -1.57
C ALA A 74 -8.56 9.33 -2.30
N ASP A 75 -9.09 8.85 -3.41
CA ASP A 75 -10.18 9.50 -4.10
C ASP A 75 -11.42 9.23 -3.25
N SER A 76 -11.98 10.30 -2.72
CA SER A 76 -13.15 10.32 -1.84
C SER A 76 -14.46 9.91 -2.56
N SER A 77 -14.36 9.31 -3.74
CA SER A 77 -15.51 8.84 -4.52
C SER A 77 -15.91 7.42 -4.11
N GLY A 78 -16.47 7.34 -2.90
CA GLY A 78 -17.15 6.16 -2.36
C GLY A 78 -18.50 6.53 -1.78
N ASN A 79 -19.31 7.28 -2.55
CA ASN A 79 -20.74 7.41 -2.31
C ASN A 79 -21.49 6.57 -3.35
N ALA A 80 -22.00 5.42 -2.92
CA ALA A 80 -23.06 4.67 -3.59
C ALA A 80 -23.84 3.87 -2.55
#